data_AF-A0A2W0BR13-F1
#
_entry.id   AF-A0A2W0BR13-F1
#
_cell.length_a   1.000
_cell.length_b   1.000
_cell.length_c   1.000
_cell.angle_alpha   90.00
_cell.angle_beta   90.00
_cell.angle_gamma   90.00
#
_symmetry.space_group_name_H-M   'P 1'
#
loop_
_entity.id
_entity.type
_entity.pdbx_description
1 polymer ?
#
loop_
_entity_poly.entity_id
_entity_poly.type
_entity_poly.pdbx_seq_one_letter_code
_entity_poly.pdbx_strand_id
1 'polypeptide(L)'
;MAIDEQRIERLTTAADFCMFDKNPSSSGNSSMFWGALNLLIGALLVSAHDPWGAVSLVLGFGLLVAGLYEKKVRHPRVIIIAAATLGVLALWNFSLVLMSAMGKTRLVFGGRTLFWAIVQIIAAYSTWKTYAAYKALRERADDFTIEQVRGYVDELRRAKPAQSLDLVEFDANAGFLQGTKRYRLKPVEDMYVASYKSQLGSTKLEQLAFVPRNQVTITPEGEKFMSKKMKAMVRLGASTISNVSITPEMAARIDPTLRAISLDAG
;
A
#
# COMPACT_ATOMS: atom_id res chain seq x y z
N MET A 1 -31.92 -11.07 -6.61
CA MET A 1 -30.78 -11.77 -7.21
C MET A 1 -29.89 -12.18 -6.04
N ALA A 2 -29.62 -13.47 -5.86
CA ALA A 2 -28.77 -13.91 -4.75
C ALA A 2 -27.36 -13.34 -4.98
N ILE A 3 -26.80 -12.70 -3.96
CA ILE A 3 -25.41 -12.25 -3.98
C ILE A 3 -24.56 -13.50 -4.13
N ASP A 4 -23.71 -13.55 -5.15
CA ASP A 4 -22.77 -14.65 -5.34
C ASP A 4 -21.62 -14.50 -4.34
N GLU A 5 -21.75 -15.13 -3.17
CA GLU A 5 -20.72 -15.12 -2.13
C GLU A 5 -19.37 -15.59 -2.65
N GLN A 6 -19.35 -16.55 -3.58
CA GLN A 6 -18.10 -17.03 -4.20
C GLN A 6 -17.44 -15.92 -5.03
N ARG A 7 -18.24 -15.09 -5.70
CA ARG A 7 -17.72 -13.94 -6.46
C ARG A 7 -17.08 -12.90 -5.54
N ILE A 8 -17.70 -12.59 -4.41
CA ILE A 8 -17.13 -11.65 -3.43
C ILE A 8 -15.81 -12.19 -2.88
N GLU A 9 -15.76 -13.48 -2.56
CA GLU A 9 -14.54 -14.12 -2.07
C GLU A 9 -13.41 -14.05 -3.11
N ARG A 10 -13.71 -14.30 -4.39
CA ARG A 10 -12.73 -14.16 -5.49
C ARG A 10 -12.24 -12.72 -5.64
N LEU A 11 -13.15 -11.75 -5.67
CA LEU A 11 -12.81 -10.33 -5.78
C LEU A 11 -11.99 -9.84 -4.58
N THR A 12 -12.34 -10.28 -3.37
CA THR A 12 -11.62 -9.94 -2.14
C THR A 12 -10.23 -10.57 -2.12
N THR A 13 -10.10 -11.83 -2.51
CA THR A 13 -8.80 -12.50 -2.61
C THR A 13 -7.90 -11.81 -3.64
N ALA A 14 -8.46 -11.44 -4.80
CA ALA A 14 -7.76 -10.68 -5.82
C ALA A 14 -7.41 -9.25 -5.37
N ALA A 15 -8.25 -8.61 -4.55
CA ALA A 15 -7.97 -7.33 -3.90
C ALA A 15 -6.75 -7.41 -2.99
N ASP A 16 -6.75 -8.39 -2.09
CA ASP A 16 -5.65 -8.62 -1.15
C ASP A 16 -4.36 -8.91 -1.90
N PHE A 17 -4.44 -9.76 -2.94
CA PHE A 17 -3.31 -10.00 -3.83
C PHE A 17 -2.81 -8.70 -4.50
N CYS A 18 -3.69 -7.90 -5.10
CA CYS A 18 -3.32 -6.65 -5.78
C CYS A 18 -2.69 -5.62 -4.83
N MET A 19 -3.16 -5.57 -3.58
CA MET A 19 -2.61 -4.68 -2.56
C MET A 19 -1.26 -5.19 -2.08
N PHE A 20 -1.11 -6.51 -1.92
CA PHE A 20 0.17 -7.14 -1.61
C PHE A 20 1.20 -6.90 -2.72
N ASP A 21 0.80 -7.09 -3.98
CA ASP A 21 1.66 -7.02 -5.18
C ASP A 21 2.28 -5.62 -5.42
N LYS A 22 1.72 -4.58 -4.81
CA LYS A 22 2.33 -3.23 -4.81
C LYS A 22 3.63 -3.17 -4.00
N ASN A 23 3.79 -4.01 -2.98
CA ASN A 23 4.96 -3.98 -2.10
C ASN A 23 6.24 -4.39 -2.83
N PRO A 24 6.29 -5.51 -3.59
CA PRO A 24 7.43 -5.86 -4.43
C PRO A 24 7.79 -4.78 -5.45
N SER A 25 6.81 -4.15 -6.11
CA SER A 25 7.12 -3.07 -7.06
C SER A 25 7.73 -1.83 -6.38
N SER A 26 7.30 -1.52 -5.16
CA SER A 26 7.90 -0.43 -4.37
C SER A 26 9.30 -0.77 -3.88
N SER A 27 9.51 -2.03 -3.45
CA SER A 27 10.83 -2.58 -3.13
C SER A 27 11.76 -2.47 -4.33
N GLY A 28 11.30 -2.88 -5.53
CA GLY A 28 12.10 -2.84 -6.74
C GLY A 28 12.54 -1.43 -7.13
N ASN A 29 11.70 -0.41 -6.90
CA ASN A 29 12.11 0.99 -7.06
C ASN A 29 13.22 1.40 -6.09
N SER A 30 13.13 0.96 -4.83
CA SER A 30 14.17 1.19 -3.82
C SER A 30 15.49 0.50 -4.23
N SER A 31 15.43 -0.78 -4.60
CA SER A 31 16.59 -1.54 -5.09
C SER A 31 17.23 -0.87 -6.30
N MET A 32 16.44 -0.37 -7.25
CA MET A 32 16.98 0.37 -8.39
C MET A 32 17.70 1.68 -7.97
N PHE A 33 17.10 2.45 -7.05
CA PHE A 33 17.71 3.68 -6.55
C PHE A 33 19.03 3.42 -5.82
N TRP A 34 19.04 2.46 -4.90
CA TRP A 34 20.26 2.07 -4.18
C TRP A 34 21.30 1.43 -5.11
N GLY A 35 20.85 0.71 -6.14
CA GLY A 35 21.72 0.17 -7.18
C GLY A 35 22.45 1.26 -7.95
N ALA A 36 21.71 2.26 -8.44
CA ALA A 36 22.28 3.42 -9.14
C ALA A 36 23.25 4.21 -8.25
N LEU A 37 22.90 4.40 -6.97
CA LEU A 37 23.78 5.09 -6.01
C LEU A 37 25.08 4.31 -5.77
N ASN A 38 25.00 2.98 -5.60
CA ASN A 38 26.18 2.13 -5.45
C ASN A 38 27.04 2.11 -6.71
N LEU A 39 26.45 2.14 -7.90
CA LEU A 39 27.23 2.27 -9.13
C LEU A 39 28.00 3.59 -9.18
N LEU A 40 27.37 4.69 -8.79
CA LEU A 40 28.01 6.01 -8.76
C LEU A 40 29.15 6.06 -7.75
N ILE A 41 28.92 5.58 -6.52
CA ILE A 41 29.96 5.50 -5.48
C ILE A 41 31.09 4.57 -5.92
N GLY A 42 30.76 3.41 -6.46
CA GLY A 42 31.72 2.44 -6.97
C GLY A 42 32.61 3.02 -8.07
N ALA A 43 32.03 3.74 -9.03
CA ALA A 43 32.79 4.39 -10.10
C ALA A 43 33.76 5.46 -9.57
N LEU A 44 33.34 6.27 -8.59
CA LEU A 44 34.19 7.26 -7.92
C LEU A 44 35.33 6.60 -7.12
N LEU A 45 35.07 5.49 -6.45
CA LEU A 45 36.08 4.76 -5.70
C LEU A 45 37.08 4.05 -6.63
N VAL A 46 36.61 3.43 -7.72
CA VAL A 46 37.50 2.83 -8.73
C VAL A 46 38.40 3.89 -9.37
N SER A 47 37.87 5.07 -9.70
CA SER A 47 38.70 6.15 -10.25
C SER A 47 39.73 6.67 -9.23
N ALA A 48 39.41 6.61 -7.94
CA ALA A 48 40.34 6.88 -6.84
C ALA A 48 41.28 5.69 -6.50
N HIS A 49 41.28 4.62 -7.31
CA HIS A 49 42.10 3.42 -7.12
C HIS A 49 41.81 2.66 -5.81
N ASP A 50 40.62 2.82 -5.26
CA ASP A 50 40.16 2.11 -4.07
C ASP A 50 39.57 0.73 -4.46
N PRO A 51 40.11 -0.40 -3.94
CA PRO A 51 39.61 -1.74 -4.24
C PRO A 51 38.13 -1.96 -3.86
N TRP A 52 37.58 -1.15 -2.96
CA TRP A 52 36.17 -1.20 -2.57
C TRP A 52 35.22 -0.71 -3.67
N GLY A 53 35.74 0.04 -4.64
CA GLY A 53 34.95 0.51 -5.78
C GLY A 53 34.39 -0.64 -6.61
N ALA A 54 35.19 -1.68 -6.88
CA ALA A 54 34.75 -2.84 -7.64
C ALA A 54 33.60 -3.59 -6.95
N VAL A 55 33.67 -3.72 -5.61
CA VAL A 55 32.61 -4.37 -4.82
C VAL A 55 31.31 -3.55 -4.86
N SER A 56 31.41 -2.23 -4.71
CA SER A 56 30.26 -1.33 -4.80
C SER A 56 29.62 -1.36 -6.20
N LEU A 57 30.42 -1.47 -7.27
CA LEU A 57 29.90 -1.65 -8.63
C LEU A 57 29.12 -2.96 -8.80
N VAL A 58 29.68 -4.09 -8.32
CA VAL A 58 29.01 -5.41 -8.41
C VAL A 58 27.70 -5.40 -7.63
N LEU A 59 27.70 -4.86 -6.40
CA LEU A 59 26.49 -4.70 -5.60
C LEU A 59 25.47 -3.79 -6.28
N GLY A 60 25.92 -2.66 -6.83
CA GLY A 60 25.07 -1.73 -7.56
C GLY A 60 24.37 -2.37 -8.75
N PHE A 61 25.11 -3.15 -9.55
CA PHE A 61 24.55 -3.89 -10.68
C PHE A 61 23.57 -4.98 -10.22
N GLY A 62 23.93 -5.75 -9.19
CA GLY A 62 23.04 -6.78 -8.62
C GLY A 62 21.71 -6.20 -8.14
N LEU A 63 21.74 -5.04 -7.47
CA LEU A 63 20.55 -4.33 -7.01
C LEU A 63 19.67 -3.81 -8.16
N LEU A 64 20.28 -3.33 -9.25
CA LEU A 64 19.53 -2.94 -10.45
C LEU A 64 18.82 -4.14 -11.07
N VAL A 65 19.52 -5.28 -11.22
CA VAL A 65 18.93 -6.51 -11.78
C VAL A 65 17.81 -7.03 -10.88
N ALA A 66 18.04 -7.09 -9.56
CA ALA A 66 17.00 -7.47 -8.59
C ALA A 66 15.79 -6.52 -8.65
N GLY A 67 16.03 -5.21 -8.70
CA GLY A 67 14.97 -4.21 -8.80
C GLY A 67 14.16 -4.30 -10.10
N LEU A 68 14.82 -4.56 -11.24
CA LEU A 68 14.15 -4.80 -12.51
C LEU A 68 13.31 -6.09 -12.48
N TYR A 69 13.85 -7.16 -11.88
CA TYR A 69 13.15 -8.42 -11.70
C TYR A 69 11.90 -8.25 -10.80
N GLU A 70 12.03 -7.57 -9.66
CA GLU A 70 10.92 -7.25 -8.75
C GLU A 70 9.81 -6.43 -9.42
N LYS A 71 10.17 -5.55 -10.36
CA LYS A 71 9.19 -4.73 -11.09
C LYS A 71 8.47 -5.50 -12.19
N LYS A 72 9.17 -6.37 -12.92
CA LYS A 72 8.63 -7.07 -14.10
C LYS A 72 7.99 -8.41 -13.78
N VAL A 73 8.59 -9.20 -12.88
CA VAL A 73 8.14 -10.55 -12.61
C VAL A 73 7.07 -10.53 -11.52
N ARG A 74 5.99 -11.29 -11.74
CA ARG A 74 4.85 -11.44 -10.83
C ARG A 74 4.75 -12.89 -10.39
N HIS A 75 5.79 -13.33 -9.68
CA HIS A 75 5.94 -14.70 -9.21
C HIS A 75 6.33 -14.71 -7.72
N PRO A 76 5.88 -15.68 -6.91
CA PRO A 76 6.23 -15.73 -5.47
C PRO A 76 7.74 -15.68 -5.19
N ARG A 77 8.56 -16.18 -6.10
CA ARG A 77 10.04 -16.11 -6.05
C ARG A 77 10.57 -14.67 -5.92
N VAL A 78 9.81 -13.66 -6.32
CA VAL A 78 10.18 -12.25 -6.16
C VAL A 78 10.35 -11.88 -4.69
N ILE A 79 9.50 -12.40 -3.79
CA ILE A 79 9.60 -12.15 -2.35
C ILE A 79 10.92 -12.72 -1.77
N ILE A 80 11.33 -13.89 -2.28
CA ILE A 80 12.61 -14.52 -1.91
C ILE A 80 13.77 -13.63 -2.35
N ILE A 81 13.74 -13.13 -3.59
CA ILE A 81 14.79 -12.26 -4.12
C ILE A 81 14.84 -10.93 -3.35
N ALA A 82 13.69 -10.33 -3.02
CA ALA A 82 13.64 -9.13 -2.21
C ALA A 82 14.22 -9.37 -0.80
N ALA A 83 13.84 -10.46 -0.15
CA ALA A 83 14.39 -10.84 1.16
C ALA A 83 15.90 -11.10 1.11
N ALA A 84 16.37 -11.82 0.08
CA ALA A 84 17.79 -12.09 -0.12
C ALA A 84 18.58 -10.80 -0.38
N THR A 85 18.02 -9.88 -1.17
CA THR A 85 18.62 -8.57 -1.46
C THR A 85 18.80 -7.75 -0.18
N LEU A 86 17.76 -7.69 0.67
CA LEU A 86 17.85 -7.05 1.99
C LEU A 86 18.87 -7.73 2.90
N GLY A 87 18.93 -9.07 2.89
CA GLY A 87 19.90 -9.84 3.66
C GLY A 87 21.35 -9.56 3.23
N VAL A 88 21.62 -9.53 1.92
CA VAL A 88 22.95 -9.19 1.36
C VAL A 88 23.34 -7.77 1.72
N LEU A 89 22.42 -6.81 1.64
CA LEU A 89 22.67 -5.43 2.07
C LEU A 89 22.95 -5.31 3.57
N ALA A 90 22.24 -6.07 4.40
CA ALA A 90 22.49 -6.11 5.83
C ALA A 90 23.91 -6.65 6.11
N LEU A 91 24.28 -7.76 5.48
CA LEU A 91 25.62 -8.34 5.59
C LEU A 91 26.69 -7.35 5.14
N TRP A 92 26.47 -6.65 4.03
CA TRP A 92 27.37 -5.61 3.55
C TRP A 92 27.58 -4.49 4.59
N ASN A 93 26.49 -3.99 5.16
CA ASN A 93 26.57 -2.97 6.21
C ASN A 93 27.27 -3.48 7.48
N PHE A 94 27.04 -4.74 7.88
CA PHE A 94 27.79 -5.37 8.97
C PHE A 94 29.28 -5.48 8.66
N SER A 95 29.65 -5.85 7.42
CA SER A 95 31.05 -5.88 6.98
C SER A 95 31.70 -4.50 7.08
N LEU A 96 31.02 -3.43 6.65
CA LEU A 96 31.51 -2.06 6.78
C LEU A 96 31.72 -1.65 8.26
N VAL A 97 30.79 -2.02 9.15
CA VAL A 97 30.93 -1.77 10.59
C VAL A 97 32.13 -2.52 11.17
N LEU A 98 32.27 -3.81 10.84
CA LEU A 98 33.40 -4.62 11.30
C LEU A 98 34.73 -4.05 10.82
N MET A 99 34.80 -3.68 9.55
CA MET A 99 35.98 -3.04 8.97
C MET A 99 36.33 -1.71 9.62
N SER A 100 35.32 -0.91 9.96
CA SER A 100 35.52 0.34 10.67
C SER A 100 36.04 0.12 12.10
N ALA A 101 35.56 -0.92 12.78
CA ALA A 101 36.07 -1.31 14.10
C ALA A 101 37.55 -1.76 14.03
N MET A 102 37.97 -2.36 12.90
CA MET A 102 39.36 -2.70 12.62
C MET A 102 40.22 -1.51 12.14
N GLY A 103 39.66 -0.30 12.07
CA GLY A 103 40.36 0.91 11.61
C GLY A 103 40.65 0.96 10.11
N LYS A 104 40.07 0.06 9.30
CA LYS A 104 40.34 -0.04 7.86
C LYS A 104 39.52 0.92 7.01
N THR A 105 38.38 1.39 7.52
CA THR A 105 37.46 2.30 6.82
C THR A 105 36.82 3.29 7.78
N ARG A 106 36.50 4.50 7.31
CA ARG A 106 35.62 5.43 8.06
C ARG A 106 34.18 5.24 7.61
N LEU A 107 33.27 4.99 8.55
CA LEU A 107 31.83 4.92 8.26
C LEU A 107 31.30 6.31 7.89
N VAL A 108 30.87 6.47 6.65
CA VAL A 108 30.26 7.71 6.12
C VAL A 108 29.05 8.14 6.97
N PHE A 109 28.33 7.19 7.57
CA PHE A 109 27.16 7.45 8.42
C PHE A 109 27.36 7.10 9.90
N GLY A 110 28.60 6.80 10.33
CA GLY A 110 28.91 6.42 11.71
C GLY A 110 28.06 5.26 12.25
N GLY A 111 27.68 5.34 13.52
CA GLY A 111 26.87 4.32 14.21
C GLY A 111 25.48 4.08 13.61
N ARG A 112 24.97 4.98 12.75
CA ARG A 112 23.69 4.77 12.04
C ARG A 112 23.78 3.60 11.05
N THR A 113 24.96 3.27 10.56
CA THR A 113 25.19 2.12 9.65
C THR A 113 24.79 0.80 10.33
N LEU A 114 25.12 0.63 11.61
CA LEU A 114 24.74 -0.55 12.39
C LEU A 114 23.22 -0.64 12.59
N PHE A 115 22.59 0.49 12.90
CA PHE A 115 21.12 0.56 12.98
C PHE A 115 20.46 0.13 11.67
N TRP A 116 20.93 0.63 10.53
CA TRP A 116 20.41 0.23 9.22
C TRP A 116 20.63 -1.26 8.91
N ALA A 117 21.78 -1.83 9.29
CA ALA A 117 22.03 -3.26 9.13
C ALA A 117 21.00 -4.11 9.90
N ILE A 118 20.70 -3.72 11.15
CA ILE A 118 19.70 -4.39 11.99
C ILE A 118 18.29 -4.23 11.39
N VAL A 119 17.92 -3.03 10.96
CA VAL A 119 16.62 -2.79 10.30
C VAL A 119 16.49 -3.65 9.04
N GLN A 120 17.54 -3.74 8.22
CA GLN A 120 17.54 -4.52 6.98
C GLN A 120 17.43 -6.02 7.24
N ILE A 121 18.10 -6.58 8.27
CA ILE A 121 17.98 -8.01 8.56
C ILE A 121 16.57 -8.36 9.08
N ILE A 122 15.98 -7.51 9.93
CA ILE A 122 14.59 -7.66 10.39
C ILE A 122 13.64 -7.56 9.19
N ALA A 123 13.85 -6.59 8.30
CA ALA A 123 13.05 -6.42 7.09
C ALA A 123 13.19 -7.62 6.15
N ALA A 124 14.38 -8.19 5.99
CA ALA A 124 14.63 -9.41 5.19
C ALA A 124 13.83 -10.60 5.73
N TYR A 125 13.91 -10.84 7.05
CA TYR A 125 13.17 -11.92 7.71
C TYR A 125 11.65 -11.73 7.64
N SER A 126 11.17 -10.51 7.89
CA SER A 126 9.76 -10.15 7.77
C SER A 126 9.26 -10.37 6.34
N THR A 127 10.01 -9.92 5.34
CA THR A 127 9.68 -10.10 3.91
C THR A 127 9.63 -11.59 3.56
N TRP A 128 10.62 -12.38 3.98
CA TRP A 128 10.65 -13.82 3.77
C TRP A 128 9.42 -14.53 4.33
N LYS A 129 9.00 -14.18 5.56
CA LYS A 129 7.80 -14.77 6.19
C LYS A 129 6.52 -14.55 5.38
N THR A 130 6.46 -13.47 4.61
CA THR A 130 5.28 -13.19 3.79
C THR A 130 5.18 -14.02 2.51
N TYR A 131 6.23 -14.76 2.15
CA TYR A 131 6.25 -15.61 0.95
C TYR A 131 5.07 -16.59 0.89
N ALA A 132 4.79 -17.29 2.00
CA ALA A 132 3.72 -18.29 2.04
C ALA A 132 2.34 -17.65 1.82
N ALA A 133 2.10 -16.49 2.43
CA ALA A 133 0.87 -15.73 2.25
C ALA A 133 0.72 -15.22 0.80
N TYR A 134 1.79 -14.66 0.23
CA TYR A 134 1.78 -14.20 -1.16
C TYR A 134 1.55 -15.35 -2.15
N LYS A 135 2.21 -16.49 -1.93
CA LYS A 135 2.01 -17.70 -2.74
C LYS A 135 0.57 -18.18 -2.67
N ALA A 136 0.01 -18.29 -1.46
CA ALA A 136 -1.37 -18.73 -1.27
C ALA A 136 -2.39 -17.77 -1.92
N LEU A 137 -2.18 -16.46 -1.82
CA LEU A 137 -3.02 -15.47 -2.49
C LEU A 137 -2.93 -15.58 -4.01
N ARG A 138 -1.72 -15.75 -4.57
CA ARG A 138 -1.51 -15.90 -6.01
C ARG A 138 -2.14 -17.18 -6.56
N GLU A 139 -2.10 -18.28 -5.82
CA GLU A 139 -2.67 -19.56 -6.24
C GLU A 139 -4.21 -19.57 -6.18
N ARG A 140 -4.81 -18.76 -5.30
CA ARG A 140 -6.27 -18.64 -5.18
C ARG A 140 -6.87 -17.59 -6.10
N ALA A 141 -6.12 -16.55 -6.44
CA ALA A 141 -6.59 -15.46 -7.28
C ALA A 141 -6.44 -15.81 -8.77
N ASP A 142 -7.54 -15.76 -9.51
CA ASP A 142 -7.51 -15.94 -10.96
C ASP A 142 -7.06 -14.64 -11.67
N ASP A 143 -6.33 -14.80 -12.78
CA ASP A 143 -5.73 -13.67 -13.51
C ASP A 143 -6.78 -12.70 -14.05
N PHE A 144 -7.95 -13.20 -14.47
CA PHE A 144 -9.04 -12.37 -14.97
C PHE A 144 -9.62 -11.45 -13.88
N THR A 145 -9.89 -12.00 -12.70
CA THR A 145 -10.38 -11.23 -11.54
C THR A 145 -9.32 -10.26 -11.03
N ILE A 146 -8.03 -10.62 -11.09
CA ILE A 146 -6.94 -9.68 -10.77
C ILE A 146 -6.96 -8.46 -11.71
N GLU A 147 -7.10 -8.68 -13.02
CA GLU A 147 -7.20 -7.57 -13.99
C GLU A 147 -8.45 -6.72 -13.74
N GLN A 148 -9.58 -7.35 -13.47
CA GLN A 148 -10.82 -6.66 -13.12
C GLN A 148 -10.66 -5.77 -11.89
N VAL A 149 -10.08 -6.32 -10.81
CA VAL A 149 -9.82 -5.57 -9.57
C VAL A 149 -8.84 -4.42 -9.80
N ARG A 150 -7.79 -4.62 -10.61
CA ARG A 150 -6.86 -3.54 -10.99
C ARG A 150 -7.59 -2.42 -11.72
N GLY A 151 -8.53 -2.75 -12.61
CA GLY A 151 -9.41 -1.79 -13.27
C GLY A 151 -10.19 -0.95 -12.25
N TYR A 152 -10.86 -1.60 -11.29
CA TYR A 152 -11.60 -0.89 -10.23
C TYR A 152 -10.72 -0.01 -9.35
N VAL A 153 -9.51 -0.47 -9.02
CA VAL A 153 -8.53 0.32 -8.25
C VAL A 153 -8.10 1.56 -9.04
N ASP A 154 -7.82 1.42 -10.34
CA ASP A 154 -7.39 2.52 -11.19
C ASP A 154 -8.51 3.54 -11.40
N GLU A 155 -9.75 3.08 -11.57
CA GLU A 155 -10.93 3.94 -11.62
C GLU A 155 -11.10 4.73 -10.32
N LEU A 156 -11.06 4.06 -9.16
CA LEU A 156 -11.15 4.72 -7.85
C LEU A 156 -10.02 5.73 -7.61
N ARG A 157 -8.82 5.45 -8.14
CA ARG A 157 -7.67 6.33 -8.03
C ARG A 157 -7.80 7.57 -8.91
N ARG A 158 -8.29 7.42 -10.13
CA ARG A 158 -8.41 8.51 -11.13
C ARG A 158 -9.68 9.34 -10.96
N ALA A 159 -10.74 8.75 -10.40
CA ALA A 159 -12.02 9.41 -10.22
C ALA A 159 -11.89 10.62 -9.29
N LYS A 160 -12.47 11.75 -9.72
CA LYS A 160 -12.62 12.97 -8.93
C LYS A 160 -14.05 13.01 -8.38
N PRO A 161 -14.27 13.20 -7.06
CA PRO A 161 -15.61 13.27 -6.47
C PRO A 161 -16.52 14.33 -7.12
N ALA A 162 -15.94 15.43 -7.59
CA ALA A 162 -16.68 16.49 -8.28
C ALA A 162 -17.13 16.13 -9.71
N GLN A 163 -16.54 15.10 -10.32
CA GLN A 163 -16.79 14.69 -11.71
C GLN A 163 -17.49 13.33 -11.82
N SER A 164 -17.49 12.53 -10.74
CA SER A 164 -18.08 11.20 -10.69
C SER A 164 -19.35 11.23 -9.84
N LEU A 165 -20.51 11.07 -10.48
CA LEU A 165 -21.81 11.11 -9.80
C LEU A 165 -22.00 9.92 -8.83
N ASP A 166 -21.34 8.82 -9.13
CA ASP A 166 -21.39 7.53 -8.44
C ASP A 166 -20.32 7.38 -7.34
N LEU A 167 -19.30 8.23 -7.31
CA LEU A 167 -18.26 8.17 -6.29
C LEU A 167 -18.72 8.87 -5.00
N VAL A 168 -18.68 8.14 -3.90
CA VAL A 168 -18.90 8.70 -2.56
C VAL A 168 -17.56 8.79 -1.84
N GLU A 169 -17.21 9.98 -1.37
CA GLU A 169 -15.97 10.23 -0.61
C GLU A 169 -16.34 10.78 0.77
N PHE A 170 -15.84 10.15 1.83
CA PHE A 170 -16.03 10.65 3.19
C PHE A 170 -14.77 10.53 4.03
N ASP A 171 -14.66 11.39 5.04
CA ASP A 171 -13.53 11.39 5.95
C ASP A 171 -13.95 10.75 7.28
N ALA A 172 -13.18 9.79 7.78
CA ALA A 172 -13.36 9.20 9.10
C ALA A 172 -12.19 9.57 10.00
N ASN A 173 -12.48 10.09 11.19
CA ASN A 173 -11.44 10.40 12.15
C ASN A 173 -11.05 9.13 12.93
N ALA A 174 -9.83 8.63 12.69
CA ALA A 174 -9.32 7.41 13.34
C ALA A 174 -8.56 7.71 14.66
N GLY A 175 -8.69 8.94 15.19
CA GLY A 175 -8.06 9.38 16.43
C GLY A 175 -6.73 10.11 16.22
N PHE A 176 -6.17 10.63 17.32
CA PHE A 176 -4.99 11.51 17.29
C PHE A 176 -3.74 10.86 16.66
N LEU A 177 -3.54 9.55 16.90
CA LEU A 177 -2.36 8.82 16.41
C LEU A 177 -2.47 8.38 14.94
N GLN A 178 -3.68 8.05 14.47
CA GLN A 178 -3.89 7.55 13.10
C GLN A 178 -4.34 8.65 12.13
N GLY A 179 -4.78 9.80 12.65
CA GLY A 179 -5.25 10.93 11.87
C GLY A 179 -6.59 10.66 11.17
N THR A 180 -6.85 11.45 10.13
CA THR A 180 -8.06 11.33 9.32
C THR A 180 -7.82 10.36 8.16
N LYS A 181 -8.68 9.34 8.04
CA LYS A 181 -8.71 8.42 6.90
C LYS A 181 -9.79 8.85 5.93
N ARG A 182 -9.48 8.88 4.64
CA ARG A 182 -10.44 9.21 3.59
C ARG A 182 -10.88 7.94 2.90
N TYR A 183 -12.17 7.65 2.96
CA TYR A 183 -12.81 6.52 2.32
C TYR A 183 -13.43 6.93 1.00
N ARG A 184 -13.34 6.04 0.01
CA ARG A 184 -13.95 6.17 -1.31
C ARG A 184 -14.75 4.92 -1.60
N LEU A 185 -16.01 5.10 -1.94
CA LEU A 185 -16.91 4.03 -2.34
C LEU A 185 -17.39 4.30 -3.74
N LYS A 186 -17.24 3.31 -4.61
CA LYS A 186 -17.82 3.33 -5.94
C LYS A 186 -18.74 2.11 -6.11
N PRO A 187 -19.99 2.30 -6.53
CA PRO A 187 -20.86 1.18 -6.83
C PRO A 187 -20.34 0.46 -8.07
N VAL A 188 -20.25 -0.87 -7.98
CA VAL A 188 -19.89 -1.76 -9.08
C VAL A 188 -20.88 -2.90 -9.05
N GLU A 189 -21.76 -2.92 -10.04
CA GLU A 189 -22.86 -3.90 -10.12
C GLU A 189 -23.67 -3.96 -8.82
N ASP A 190 -23.74 -5.10 -8.13
CA ASP A 190 -24.47 -5.32 -6.88
C ASP A 190 -23.65 -5.03 -5.61
N MET A 191 -22.43 -4.52 -5.75
CA MET A 191 -21.49 -4.25 -4.66
C MET A 191 -21.01 -2.79 -4.64
N TYR A 192 -20.33 -2.43 -3.57
CA TYR A 192 -19.45 -1.28 -3.48
C TYR A 192 -18.00 -1.75 -3.44
N VAL A 193 -17.16 -1.09 -4.22
CA VAL A 193 -15.71 -1.13 -4.04
C VAL A 193 -15.34 -0.02 -3.08
N ALA A 194 -14.97 -0.40 -1.87
CA ALA A 194 -14.53 0.51 -0.82
C ALA A 194 -13.01 0.54 -0.78
N SER A 195 -12.44 1.73 -0.68
CA SER A 195 -11.03 1.90 -0.42
C SER A 195 -10.81 3.03 0.57
N TYR A 196 -9.70 2.99 1.30
CA TYR A 196 -9.27 4.15 2.08
C TYR A 196 -7.82 4.51 1.87
N LYS A 197 -7.52 5.73 2.27
CA LYS A 197 -6.20 6.34 2.23
C LYS A 197 -6.00 7.16 3.50
N SER A 198 -4.85 7.02 4.15
CA SER A 198 -4.45 7.92 5.24
C SER A 198 -4.15 9.32 4.69
N GLN A 199 -4.71 10.36 5.30
CA GLN A 199 -4.38 11.75 4.92
C GLN A 199 -2.97 12.17 5.38
N LEU A 200 -2.34 11.42 6.30
CA LEU A 200 -1.00 11.72 6.79
C LEU A 200 0.06 11.20 5.78
N GLY A 201 0.45 12.06 4.83
CA GLY A 201 1.63 11.87 3.98
C GLY A 201 1.55 10.78 2.90
N SER A 202 0.53 9.93 2.89
CA SER A 202 0.35 8.91 1.85
C SER A 202 -0.50 9.45 0.70
N THR A 203 -0.08 9.22 -0.54
CA THR A 203 -0.94 9.37 -1.73
C THR A 203 -1.62 8.06 -2.14
N LYS A 204 -1.31 6.96 -1.45
CA LYS A 204 -1.59 5.60 -1.89
C LYS A 204 -2.85 5.04 -1.21
N LEU A 205 -3.62 4.27 -1.97
CA LEU A 205 -4.71 3.45 -1.44
C LEU A 205 -4.11 2.39 -0.53
N GLU A 206 -4.66 2.22 0.68
CA GLU A 206 -4.12 1.34 1.73
C GLU A 206 -4.92 0.05 1.91
N GLN A 207 -6.23 0.07 1.66
CA GLN A 207 -7.06 -1.13 1.66
C GLN A 207 -8.10 -1.05 0.54
N LEU A 208 -8.52 -2.20 0.02
CA LEU A 208 -9.60 -2.38 -0.94
C LEU A 208 -10.52 -3.48 -0.42
N ALA A 209 -11.82 -3.24 -0.41
CA ALA A 209 -12.82 -4.22 0.02
C ALA A 209 -14.02 -4.18 -0.93
N PHE A 210 -14.59 -5.35 -1.18
CA PHE A 210 -15.83 -5.51 -1.93
C PHE A 210 -16.94 -5.81 -0.94
N VAL A 211 -17.94 -4.92 -0.88
CA VAL A 211 -19.02 -5.01 0.10
C VAL A 211 -20.36 -5.02 -0.62
N PRO A 212 -21.24 -5.99 -0.38
CA PRO A 212 -22.58 -5.98 -0.93
C PRO A 212 -23.34 -4.69 -0.61
N ARG A 213 -24.12 -4.16 -1.56
CA ARG A 213 -24.88 -2.92 -1.33
C ARG A 213 -25.83 -3.00 -0.14
N ASN A 214 -26.44 -4.16 0.10
CA ASN A 214 -27.34 -4.39 1.23
C ASN A 214 -26.62 -4.49 2.59
N GLN A 215 -25.28 -4.52 2.59
CA GLN A 215 -24.46 -4.53 3.80
C GLN A 215 -23.76 -3.18 4.04
N VAL A 216 -24.11 -2.15 3.26
CA VAL A 216 -23.66 -0.80 3.49
C VAL A 216 -24.80 0.00 4.09
N THR A 217 -24.64 0.45 5.34
CA THR A 217 -25.62 1.28 6.03
C THR A 217 -24.94 2.50 6.61
N ILE A 218 -25.65 3.61 6.65
CA ILE A 218 -25.18 4.84 7.27
C ILE A 218 -26.18 5.31 8.33
N THR A 219 -25.68 5.54 9.53
CA THR A 219 -26.46 5.96 10.68
C THR A 219 -26.05 7.38 11.06
N PRO A 220 -26.94 8.38 10.92
CA PRO A 220 -26.68 9.74 11.36
C PRO A 220 -26.43 9.79 12.88
N GLU A 221 -25.39 10.49 13.32
CA GLU A 221 -25.09 10.73 14.74
C GLU A 221 -25.32 12.19 15.15
N GLY A 222 -25.47 13.10 14.17
CA GLY A 222 -25.77 14.50 14.39
C GLY A 222 -25.13 15.41 13.35
N GLU A 223 -25.24 16.72 13.54
CA GLU A 223 -24.65 17.71 12.64
C GLU A 223 -23.27 18.16 13.14
N LYS A 224 -22.38 18.49 12.19
CA LYS A 224 -21.08 19.06 12.53
C LYS A 224 -21.25 20.59 12.58
N PHE A 225 -21.11 21.14 13.79
CA PHE A 225 -21.20 22.58 14.04
C PHE A 225 -20.34 23.37 13.02
N MET A 226 -20.97 24.29 12.28
CA MET A 226 -20.39 25.11 11.21
C MET A 226 -19.91 24.40 9.92
N SER A 227 -20.35 23.17 9.63
CA SER A 227 -20.00 22.48 8.38
C SER A 227 -21.23 21.96 7.66
N LYS A 228 -21.24 21.99 6.32
CA LYS A 228 -22.25 21.31 5.48
C LYS A 228 -22.16 19.76 5.55
N LYS A 229 -21.38 19.23 6.49
CA LYS A 229 -21.17 17.79 6.69
C LYS A 229 -21.89 17.34 7.96
N MET A 230 -22.55 16.20 7.88
CA MET A 230 -23.09 15.51 9.05
C MET A 230 -22.05 14.58 9.67
N LYS A 231 -22.19 14.31 10.97
CA LYS A 231 -21.52 13.20 11.65
C LYS A 231 -22.36 11.95 11.47
N ALA A 232 -21.70 10.86 11.13
CA ALA A 232 -22.35 9.58 10.93
C ALA A 232 -21.45 8.41 11.35
N MET A 233 -22.08 7.27 11.49
CA MET A 233 -21.43 5.97 11.52
C MET A 233 -21.73 5.26 10.20
N VAL A 234 -20.70 4.70 9.56
CA VAL A 234 -20.87 3.92 8.32
C VAL A 234 -20.49 2.48 8.59
N ARG A 235 -21.42 1.57 8.34
CA ARG A 235 -21.17 0.13 8.37
C ARG A 235 -20.86 -0.35 6.96
N LEU A 236 -19.72 -1.01 6.80
CA LEU A 236 -19.26 -1.66 5.57
C LEU A 236 -19.09 -3.16 5.85
N GLY A 237 -20.15 -3.95 5.64
CA GLY A 237 -20.15 -5.37 5.95
C GLY A 237 -20.00 -5.63 7.45
N ALA A 238 -18.93 -6.31 7.84
CA ALA A 238 -18.56 -6.56 9.23
C ALA A 238 -17.84 -5.39 9.90
N SER A 239 -17.36 -4.41 9.13
CA SER A 239 -16.60 -3.27 9.66
C SER A 239 -17.50 -2.08 9.96
N THR A 240 -17.38 -1.52 11.16
CA THR A 240 -18.07 -0.29 11.55
C THR A 240 -17.06 0.86 11.64
N ILE A 241 -17.32 1.93 10.89
CA ILE A 241 -16.50 3.14 10.86
C ILE A 241 -17.26 4.23 11.61
N SER A 242 -16.73 4.62 12.78
CA SER A 242 -17.28 5.71 13.58
C SER A 242 -16.67 7.06 13.20
N ASN A 243 -17.28 8.15 13.68
CA ASN A 243 -16.79 9.52 13.48
C ASN A 243 -16.62 9.91 12.00
N VAL A 244 -17.54 9.46 11.14
CA VAL A 244 -17.55 9.79 9.72
C VAL A 244 -18.10 11.20 9.51
N SER A 245 -17.46 11.96 8.65
CA SER A 245 -17.89 13.27 8.19
C SER A 245 -18.20 13.21 6.69
N ILE A 246 -19.49 13.28 6.35
CA ILE A 246 -20.03 13.11 5.00
C ILE A 246 -21.08 14.19 4.72
N THR A 247 -21.29 14.56 3.45
CA THR A 247 -22.39 15.49 3.10
C THR A 247 -23.72 14.74 3.02
N PRO A 248 -24.87 15.39 3.31
CA PRO A 248 -26.18 14.76 3.17
C PRO A 248 -26.43 14.20 1.77
N GLU A 249 -26.01 14.91 0.72
CA GLU A 249 -26.11 14.44 -0.67
C GLU A 249 -25.34 13.13 -0.92
N MET A 250 -24.15 12.99 -0.33
CA MET A 250 -23.35 11.77 -0.45
C MET A 250 -23.91 10.63 0.39
N ALA A 251 -24.43 10.92 1.59
CA ALA A 251 -25.13 9.95 2.42
C ALA A 251 -26.36 9.39 1.69
N ALA A 252 -27.13 10.25 1.03
CA ALA A 252 -28.30 9.89 0.23
C ALA A 252 -27.99 9.03 -1.01
N ARG A 253 -26.73 9.02 -1.48
CA ARG A 253 -26.28 8.12 -2.55
C ARG A 253 -26.00 6.71 -2.03
N ILE A 254 -25.59 6.59 -0.76
CA ILE A 254 -25.38 5.31 -0.10
C ILE A 254 -26.72 4.72 0.35
N ASP A 255 -27.52 5.53 1.03
CA ASP A 255 -28.84 5.14 1.55
C ASP A 255 -29.89 6.18 1.09
N PRO A 256 -30.68 5.85 0.05
CA PRO A 256 -31.69 6.76 -0.50
C PRO A 256 -32.76 7.20 0.51
N THR A 257 -32.97 6.44 1.60
CA THR A 257 -33.96 6.78 2.62
C THR A 257 -33.59 8.06 3.38
N LEU A 258 -32.30 8.43 3.36
CA LEU A 258 -31.79 9.65 4.01
C LEU A 258 -32.01 10.92 3.18
N ARG A 259 -32.60 10.83 1.97
CA ARG A 259 -32.98 12.01 1.17
C ARG A 259 -33.94 12.94 1.90
N ALA A 260 -34.81 12.39 2.76
CA ALA A 260 -35.77 13.17 3.54
C ALA A 260 -35.07 14.18 4.48
N ILE A 261 -33.92 13.81 5.04
CA ILE A 261 -33.16 14.67 5.99
C ILE A 261 -32.49 15.85 5.26
N SER A 262 -32.24 15.74 3.96
CA SER A 262 -31.59 16.80 3.17
C SER A 262 -32.53 17.94 2.72
N LEU A 263 -33.85 17.72 2.77
CA LEU A 263 -34.85 18.70 2.31
C LEU A 263 -35.35 19.63 3.43
N ASP A 264 -35.22 19.24 4.69
CA ASP A 264 -35.64 20.05 5.85
C ASP A 264 -34.55 21.03 6.36
N ALA A 265 -33.34 20.97 5.78
CA ALA A 265 -32.19 21.80 6.17
C ALA A 265 -31.86 22.93 5.17
N GLY A 266 -32.75 23.17 4.19
CA GLY A 266 -32.62 24.17 3.12
C GLY A 266 -33.31 25.49 3.41
#